data_AF-A0A2E6TIA8-F1
#
_entry.id   AF-A0A2E6TIA8-F1
#
_cell.length_a   1.000
_cell.length_b   1.000
_cell.length_c   1.000
_cell.angle_alpha   90.00
_cell.angle_beta   90.00
_cell.angle_gamma   90.00
#
_symmetry.space_group_name_H-M   'P 1'
#
loop_
_entity.id
_entity.type
_entity.pdbx_description
1 polymer ?
#
loop_
_entity_poly.entity_id
_entity_poly.type
_entity_poly.pdbx_seq_one_letter_code
_entity_poly.pdbx_strand_id
1 'polypeptide(L)'
;MIRKLARIVAAKWFAVPLCALPALFLAMDFYQSLKAGADDTGGNVVFVEDPQDTDSGFVEITFDFPEEDFEGLPEAVPDEQSNEIPEEDTAKEEEEEVEEEEVAALPPDPFEALTDSTGDAAIGCFIIVLCLTPLRRLFPGVILVTALNRHRRLVGLSCFFYACLHFSLYFVDGLQTLLLEWSKLYIMAGLVAFSILLTMAVTSNDAMVRKMGGRRWKKLHRLVYLLIPILFYHKGWAGKSGPDQVIETLIWFSPLFVLQAVRILLYLIRKRGIRSRRVFEV
;
A
#
# COMPACT_ATOMS: atom_id res chain seq x y z
N MET A 1 26.91 3.67 32.26
CA MET A 1 25.58 3.50 31.62
C MET A 1 25.65 3.35 30.10
N ILE A 2 26.34 4.25 29.38
CA ILE A 2 26.36 4.34 27.90
C ILE A 2 26.80 3.03 27.19
N ARG A 3 27.80 2.32 27.72
CA ARG A 3 28.28 1.04 27.14
C ARG A 3 27.35 -0.15 27.32
N LYS A 4 26.42 -0.10 28.29
CA LYS A 4 25.37 -1.13 28.47
C LYS A 4 24.20 -0.85 27.52
N LEU A 5 23.77 0.41 27.41
CA LEU A 5 22.79 0.85 26.40
C LEU A 5 23.24 0.52 24.97
N ALA A 6 24.48 0.84 24.60
CA ALA A 6 25.00 0.53 23.27
C ALA A 6 24.99 -0.98 22.95
N ARG A 7 25.13 -1.86 23.96
CA ARG A 7 25.04 -3.32 23.79
C ARG A 7 23.60 -3.81 23.60
N ILE A 8 22.64 -3.17 24.29
CA ILE A 8 21.20 -3.48 24.17
C ILE A 8 20.68 -3.03 22.79
N VAL A 9 21.02 -1.82 22.34
CA VAL A 9 20.62 -1.32 21.01
C VAL A 9 21.37 -2.05 19.87
N ALA A 10 22.55 -2.60 20.16
CA ALA A 10 23.30 -3.46 19.23
C ALA A 10 22.78 -4.90 19.13
N ALA A 11 21.85 -5.30 20.01
CA ALA A 11 21.25 -6.63 20.00
C ALA A 11 20.21 -6.73 18.89
N LYS A 12 20.14 -7.89 18.21
CA LYS A 12 19.19 -8.14 17.12
C LYS A 12 17.74 -7.85 17.53
N TRP A 13 17.42 -8.04 18.81
CA TRP A 13 16.13 -7.76 19.45
C TRP A 13 15.65 -6.31 19.32
N PHE A 14 16.53 -5.33 19.11
CA PHE A 14 16.11 -3.93 18.93
C PHE A 14 15.58 -3.65 17.52
N ALA A 15 16.06 -4.37 16.50
CA ALA A 15 15.60 -4.21 15.13
C ALA A 15 14.31 -4.99 14.86
N VAL A 16 14.03 -6.05 15.65
CA VAL A 16 12.81 -6.86 15.57
C VAL A 16 11.53 -6.03 15.73
N PRO A 17 11.34 -5.19 16.75
CA PRO A 17 10.13 -4.38 16.88
C PRO A 17 9.99 -3.41 15.71
N LEU A 18 11.07 -2.83 15.18
CA LEU A 18 10.97 -1.93 14.03
C LEU A 18 10.47 -2.64 12.76
N CYS A 19 10.81 -3.92 12.59
CA CYS A 19 10.31 -4.75 11.49
C CYS A 19 8.90 -5.31 11.77
N ALA A 20 8.52 -5.45 13.05
CA ALA A 20 7.23 -5.95 13.50
C ALA A 20 6.17 -4.85 13.64
N LEU A 21 6.55 -3.58 13.76
CA LEU A 21 5.62 -2.44 13.82
C LEU A 21 4.72 -2.37 12.58
N PRO A 22 5.24 -2.52 11.34
CA PRO A 22 4.38 -2.62 10.17
C PRO A 22 3.47 -3.85 10.20
N ALA A 23 3.93 -4.99 10.73
CA ALA A 23 3.11 -6.20 10.88
C ALA A 23 1.99 -6.02 11.91
N LEU A 24 2.24 -5.26 12.97
CA LEU A 24 1.25 -4.98 14.01
C LEU A 24 0.21 -3.98 13.51
N PHE A 25 0.63 -2.99 12.72
CA PHE A 25 -0.27 -2.09 12.00
C PHE A 25 -1.16 -2.86 11.00
N LEU A 26 -0.56 -3.72 10.19
CA LEU A 26 -1.25 -4.67 9.30
C LEU A 26 -2.30 -5.51 10.03
N ALA A 27 -1.94 -6.11 11.17
CA ALA A 27 -2.85 -6.92 11.95
C ALA A 27 -4.00 -6.11 12.55
N MET A 28 -3.75 -4.84 12.91
CA MET A 28 -4.78 -3.96 13.43
C MET A 28 -5.76 -3.52 12.34
N ASP A 29 -5.25 -3.14 11.16
CA ASP A 29 -6.06 -2.68 10.03
C ASP A 29 -6.93 -3.81 9.48
N PHE A 30 -6.36 -5.01 9.36
CA PHE A 30 -7.10 -6.22 9.03
C PHE A 30 -8.15 -6.58 10.09
N TYR A 31 -7.82 -6.48 11.39
CA TYR A 31 -8.79 -6.71 12.46
C TYR A 31 -9.94 -5.71 12.42
N GLN A 32 -9.67 -4.43 12.12
CA GLN A 32 -10.71 -3.42 11.96
C GLN A 32 -11.57 -3.70 10.73
N SER A 33 -10.98 -4.14 9.61
CA SER A 33 -11.72 -4.51 8.40
C SER A 33 -12.63 -5.72 8.64
N LEU A 34 -12.13 -6.75 9.34
CA LEU A 34 -12.95 -7.89 9.76
C LEU A 34 -14.08 -7.48 10.70
N LYS A 35 -13.81 -6.56 11.63
CA LYS A 35 -14.82 -6.09 12.57
C LYS A 35 -15.89 -5.25 11.87
N ALA A 36 -15.49 -4.38 10.94
CA ALA A 36 -16.42 -3.58 10.13
C ALA A 36 -17.33 -4.47 9.28
N GLY A 37 -16.79 -5.53 8.66
CA GLY A 37 -17.60 -6.52 7.94
C GLY A 37 -18.50 -7.36 8.85
N ALA A 38 -18.06 -7.66 10.08
CA ALA A 38 -18.86 -8.42 11.05
C ALA A 38 -20.02 -7.61 11.65
N ASP A 39 -19.80 -6.31 11.89
CA ASP A 39 -20.80 -5.40 12.45
C ASP A 39 -21.93 -5.08 11.44
N ASP A 40 -21.69 -5.27 10.13
CA ASP A 40 -22.68 -5.07 9.04
C ASP A 40 -23.49 -6.34 8.71
N THR A 41 -22.96 -7.53 9.03
CA THR A 41 -23.67 -8.82 8.87
C THR A 41 -24.73 -9.10 9.95
N GLY A 42 -25.51 -8.10 10.37
CA GLY A 42 -26.62 -8.22 11.33
C GLY A 42 -27.81 -9.11 10.88
N GLY A 43 -27.63 -9.95 9.86
CA GLY A 43 -28.60 -10.97 9.44
C GLY A 43 -28.50 -12.22 10.33
N ASN A 44 -29.60 -12.58 10.98
CA ASN A 44 -29.70 -13.84 11.73
C ASN A 44 -29.45 -15.02 10.80
N VAL A 45 -28.33 -15.72 10.99
CA VAL A 45 -28.08 -17.02 10.35
C VAL A 45 -28.97 -18.06 11.03
N VAL A 46 -30.14 -18.32 10.44
CA VAL A 46 -30.99 -19.44 10.86
C VAL A 46 -30.45 -20.70 10.18
N PHE A 47 -29.84 -21.58 10.97
CA PHE A 47 -29.48 -22.92 10.52
C PHE A 47 -30.77 -23.75 10.39
N VAL A 48 -31.25 -23.92 9.16
CA VAL A 48 -32.30 -24.90 8.86
C VAL A 48 -31.60 -26.24 8.63
N GLU A 49 -31.69 -27.16 9.60
CA GLU A 49 -31.36 -28.57 9.38
C GLU A 49 -32.53 -29.21 8.61
N ASP A 50 -32.35 -29.44 7.31
CA ASP A 50 -33.25 -30.27 6.51
C ASP A 50 -32.91 -31.77 6.75
N PRO A 51 -33.85 -32.62 7.20
CA PRO A 51 -33.56 -34.03 7.52
C PRO A 51 -33.42 -34.96 6.31
N GLN A 52 -33.32 -34.44 5.08
CA GLN A 52 -33.42 -35.23 3.86
C GLN A 52 -32.44 -34.77 2.77
N ASP A 53 -31.12 -34.70 3.02
CA ASP A 53 -30.17 -34.98 1.94
C ASP A 53 -28.79 -35.43 2.43
N THR A 54 -28.35 -36.58 1.93
CA THR A 54 -27.01 -37.13 2.10
C THR A 54 -26.41 -37.23 0.70
N ASP A 55 -25.26 -36.57 0.51
CA ASP A 55 -24.49 -36.43 -0.74
C ASP A 55 -24.81 -35.21 -1.63
N SER A 56 -24.35 -34.03 -1.20
CA SER A 56 -23.37 -33.21 -1.94
C SER A 56 -23.22 -31.83 -1.28
N GLY A 57 -21.99 -31.50 -0.87
CA GLY A 57 -21.69 -30.24 -0.19
C GLY A 57 -21.72 -29.03 -1.12
N PHE A 58 -22.91 -28.54 -1.46
CA PHE A 58 -23.12 -27.22 -2.02
C PHE A 58 -23.94 -26.39 -1.01
N VAL A 59 -23.36 -25.29 -0.53
CA VAL A 59 -24.06 -24.33 0.34
C VAL A 59 -24.80 -23.38 -0.59
N GLU A 60 -26.11 -23.56 -0.72
CA GLU A 60 -26.97 -22.57 -1.39
C GLU A 60 -27.26 -21.46 -0.38
N ILE A 61 -26.70 -20.28 -0.62
CA ILE A 61 -26.95 -19.07 0.17
C ILE A 61 -28.13 -18.37 -0.48
N THR A 62 -29.32 -18.56 0.08
CA THR A 62 -30.50 -17.81 -0.34
C THR A 62 -30.65 -16.57 0.54
N PHE A 63 -30.71 -15.40 -0.09
CA PHE A 63 -31.05 -14.14 0.57
C PHE A 63 -32.58 -14.02 0.62
N ASP A 64 -33.14 -14.03 1.83
CA ASP A 64 -34.56 -13.80 2.07
C ASP A 64 -34.78 -12.29 2.17
N PHE A 65 -35.41 -11.71 1.16
CA PHE A 65 -35.84 -10.31 1.21
C PHE A 65 -37.27 -10.28 1.78
N PRO A 66 -37.52 -9.56 2.88
CA PRO A 66 -38.86 -9.47 3.45
C PRO A 66 -39.82 -8.81 2.44
N GLU A 67 -40.92 -9.52 2.13
CA GLU A 67 -41.95 -9.15 1.14
C GLU A 67 -42.78 -7.88 1.49
N GLU A 68 -42.43 -7.11 2.53
CA GLU A 68 -43.29 -6.00 3.01
C GLU A 68 -43.21 -4.71 2.18
N ASP A 69 -42.30 -4.59 1.21
CA ASP A 69 -42.18 -3.40 0.34
C ASP A 69 -42.73 -3.59 -1.10
N PHE A 70 -43.42 -4.70 -1.37
CA PHE A 70 -43.99 -4.99 -2.69
C PHE A 70 -45.53 -4.87 -2.75
N GLU A 71 -46.11 -3.97 -1.95
CA GLU A 71 -47.53 -3.58 -2.09
C GLU A 71 -47.64 -2.24 -2.85
N GLY A 72 -47.59 -2.32 -4.19
CA GLY A 72 -47.76 -1.13 -5.01
C GLY A 72 -47.78 -1.35 -6.52
N LEU A 73 -48.09 -2.56 -7.01
CA LEU A 73 -48.34 -2.76 -8.44
C LEU A 73 -49.82 -2.51 -8.75
N PRO A 74 -50.18 -1.47 -9.54
CA PRO A 74 -51.54 -1.35 -10.04
C PRO A 74 -51.83 -2.49 -11.01
N GLU A 75 -52.73 -3.36 -10.56
CA GLU A 75 -53.42 -4.39 -11.30
C GLU A 75 -54.30 -3.74 -12.38
N ALA A 76 -53.90 -3.86 -13.66
CA ALA A 76 -54.77 -4.04 -14.84
C ALA A 76 -54.03 -3.63 -16.12
N VAL A 77 -53.82 -4.59 -17.02
CA VAL A 77 -53.56 -4.33 -18.45
C VAL A 77 -54.91 -4.39 -19.16
N PRO A 78 -55.37 -3.30 -19.80
CA PRO A 78 -56.36 -3.39 -20.87
C PRO A 78 -55.72 -3.03 -22.22
N ASP A 79 -55.83 -3.99 -23.14
CA ASP A 79 -55.82 -3.95 -24.60
C ASP A 79 -55.35 -2.66 -25.32
N GLU A 80 -54.31 -2.84 -26.14
CA GLU A 80 -53.89 -1.94 -27.21
C GLU A 80 -55.03 -1.67 -28.22
N GLN A 81 -55.53 -0.43 -28.29
CA GLN A 81 -55.93 0.13 -29.58
C GLN A 81 -55.94 1.67 -29.61
N SER A 82 -55.46 2.17 -30.76
CA SER A 82 -55.60 3.50 -31.35
C SER A 82 -54.66 4.65 -30.91
N ASN A 83 -53.75 4.95 -31.85
CA ASN A 83 -53.34 6.29 -32.31
C ASN A 83 -54.15 7.46 -31.74
N GLU A 84 -53.46 8.46 -31.19
CA GLU A 84 -53.51 9.88 -31.61
C GLU A 84 -52.51 10.70 -30.78
N ILE A 85 -51.66 11.49 -31.46
CA ILE A 85 -50.88 12.58 -30.86
C ILE A 85 -51.75 13.84 -30.94
N PRO A 86 -51.85 14.63 -29.86
CA PRO A 86 -51.56 16.06 -30.01
C PRO A 86 -50.69 16.64 -28.89
N GLU A 87 -49.99 17.70 -29.27
CA GLU A 87 -49.02 18.50 -28.53
C GLU A 87 -49.57 19.28 -27.33
N GLU A 88 -48.62 19.74 -26.49
CA GLU A 88 -48.66 20.97 -25.68
C GLU A 88 -49.43 20.94 -24.34
N ASP A 89 -48.71 20.84 -23.22
CA ASP A 89 -48.74 21.92 -22.21
C ASP A 89 -47.58 21.80 -21.20
N THR A 90 -47.18 22.97 -20.78
CA THR A 90 -46.11 23.41 -19.91
C THR A 90 -46.20 22.94 -18.45
N ALA A 91 -45.01 22.96 -17.82
CA ALA A 91 -44.76 23.18 -16.40
C ALA A 91 -45.23 22.10 -15.40
N LYS A 92 -44.25 21.35 -14.90
CA LYS A 92 -43.93 21.31 -13.47
C LYS A 92 -42.50 20.81 -13.31
N GLU A 93 -41.61 21.73 -12.96
CA GLU A 93 -40.37 21.45 -12.26
C GLU A 93 -40.79 20.85 -10.91
N GLU A 94 -40.75 19.53 -10.80
CA GLU A 94 -40.62 18.88 -9.51
C GLU A 94 -39.12 18.84 -9.25
N GLU A 95 -38.66 19.82 -8.47
CA GLU A 95 -37.38 19.75 -7.78
C GLU A 95 -37.43 18.53 -6.87
N GLU A 96 -37.01 17.39 -7.40
CA GLU A 96 -36.64 16.24 -6.62
C GLU A 96 -35.40 16.68 -5.82
N GLU A 97 -35.63 17.14 -4.59
CA GLU A 97 -34.60 17.15 -3.56
C GLU A 97 -34.16 15.69 -3.40
N VAL A 98 -33.17 15.30 -4.21
CA VAL A 98 -32.37 14.10 -3.97
C VAL A 98 -31.67 14.39 -2.67
N GLU A 99 -32.29 13.99 -1.56
CA GLU A 99 -31.58 13.71 -0.33
C GLU A 99 -30.38 12.86 -0.74
N GLU A 100 -29.18 13.44 -0.64
CA GLU A 100 -27.95 12.69 -0.79
C GLU A 100 -27.99 11.63 0.31
N GLU A 101 -28.57 10.48 -0.01
CA GLU A 101 -28.44 9.28 0.76
C GLU A 101 -26.92 9.11 0.90
N GLU A 102 -26.42 9.33 2.11
CA GLU A 102 -25.05 9.08 2.49
C GLU A 102 -24.87 7.57 2.28
N VAL A 103 -24.51 7.18 1.05
CA VAL A 103 -24.32 5.79 0.66
C VAL A 103 -23.26 5.28 1.61
N ALA A 104 -23.72 4.56 2.63
CA ALA A 104 -22.86 3.96 3.63
C ALA A 104 -21.81 3.18 2.85
N ALA A 105 -20.57 3.66 2.87
CA ALA A 105 -19.49 3.06 2.14
C ALA A 105 -19.44 1.58 2.56
N LEU A 106 -19.75 0.68 1.63
CA LEU A 106 -19.72 -0.75 1.87
C LEU A 106 -18.38 -1.09 2.55
N PRO A 107 -18.38 -1.90 3.63
CA PRO A 107 -17.16 -2.22 4.34
C PRO A 107 -16.12 -2.75 3.33
N PRO A 108 -14.88 -2.22 3.36
CA PRO A 108 -13.87 -2.60 2.38
C PRO A 108 -13.63 -4.10 2.43
N ASP A 109 -13.49 -4.72 1.25
CA ASP A 109 -13.16 -6.14 1.17
C ASP A 109 -11.90 -6.40 2.00
N PRO A 110 -11.92 -7.34 2.97
CA PRO A 110 -10.76 -7.67 3.78
C PRO A 110 -9.51 -8.01 2.96
N PHE A 111 -9.66 -8.54 1.74
CA PHE A 111 -8.53 -8.81 0.84
C PHE A 111 -7.94 -7.54 0.22
N GLU A 112 -8.78 -6.58 -0.17
CA GLU A 112 -8.32 -5.28 -0.67
C GLU A 112 -7.59 -4.52 0.45
N ALA A 113 -8.18 -4.46 1.65
CA ALA A 113 -7.57 -3.82 2.81
C ALA A 113 -6.21 -4.44 3.17
N LEU A 114 -6.09 -5.78 3.10
CA LEU A 114 -4.82 -6.46 3.34
C LEU A 114 -3.78 -6.13 2.24
N THR A 115 -4.21 -6.03 0.99
CA THR A 115 -3.33 -5.68 -0.14
C THR A 115 -2.80 -4.25 0.00
N ASP A 116 -3.66 -3.29 0.36
CA ASP A 116 -3.28 -1.90 0.62
C ASP A 116 -2.32 -1.80 1.81
N SER A 117 -2.67 -2.41 2.95
CA SER A 117 -1.85 -2.41 4.16
C SER A 117 -0.46 -3.04 3.93
N THR A 118 -0.37 -4.12 3.16
CA THR A 118 0.93 -4.76 2.85
C THR A 118 1.80 -3.91 1.92
N GLY A 119 1.18 -3.19 0.98
CA GLY A 119 1.86 -2.20 0.14
C GLY A 119 2.44 -1.06 0.97
N ASP A 120 1.65 -0.53 1.90
CA ASP A 120 2.06 0.55 2.80
C ASP A 120 3.17 0.14 3.77
N ALA A 121 3.10 -1.09 4.30
CA ALA A 121 4.18 -1.65 5.09
C ALA A 121 5.50 -1.77 4.29
N ALA A 122 5.41 -2.19 3.03
CA ALA A 122 6.58 -2.30 2.15
C ALA A 122 7.21 -0.94 1.85
N ILE A 123 6.39 0.06 1.48
CA ILE A 123 6.82 1.43 1.19
C ILE A 123 7.36 2.11 2.46
N GLY A 124 6.70 1.94 3.61
CA GLY A 124 7.18 2.44 4.89
C GLY A 124 8.56 1.90 5.24
N CYS A 125 8.78 0.59 5.11
CA CYS A 125 10.11 -0.01 5.31
C CYS A 125 11.16 0.54 4.32
N PHE A 126 10.78 0.77 3.07
CA PHE A 126 11.64 1.36 2.04
C PHE A 126 12.05 2.79 2.40
N ILE A 127 11.10 3.64 2.80
CA ILE A 127 11.35 5.02 3.22
C ILE A 127 12.29 5.03 4.43
N ILE A 128 12.00 4.20 5.44
CA ILE A 128 12.84 4.08 6.64
C ILE A 128 14.27 3.70 6.23
N VAL A 129 14.47 2.67 5.42
CA VAL A 129 15.83 2.20 5.07
C VAL A 129 16.65 3.26 4.33
N LEU A 130 16.02 4.04 3.46
CA LEU A 130 16.67 5.13 2.75
C LEU A 130 16.98 6.31 3.67
N CYS A 131 16.11 6.63 4.62
CA CYS A 131 16.31 7.70 5.60
C CYS A 131 17.48 7.43 6.57
N LEU A 132 17.83 6.17 6.86
CA LEU A 132 18.94 5.82 7.76
C LEU A 132 20.30 6.41 7.34
N THR A 133 20.56 6.45 6.03
CA THR A 133 21.85 6.91 5.49
C THR A 133 22.08 8.42 5.65
N PRO A 134 21.16 9.32 5.22
CA PRO A 134 21.28 10.75 5.47
C PRO A 134 21.19 11.08 6.96
N LEU A 135 20.34 10.40 7.73
CA LEU A 135 20.16 10.66 9.15
C LEU A 135 21.45 10.41 9.95
N ARG A 136 22.20 9.33 9.63
CA ARG A 136 23.51 9.06 10.23
C ARG A 136 24.53 10.16 9.95
N ARG A 137 24.44 10.84 8.81
CA ARG A 137 25.37 11.91 8.44
C ARG A 137 25.06 13.21 9.17
N LEU A 138 23.79 13.50 9.40
CA LEU A 138 23.33 14.69 10.12
C LEU A 138 23.53 14.55 11.63
N PHE A 139 23.27 13.36 12.18
CA PHE A 139 23.31 13.08 13.61
C PHE A 139 24.32 11.98 13.95
N PRO A 140 25.64 12.20 13.73
CA PRO A 140 26.66 11.18 13.97
C PRO A 140 26.78 10.75 15.44
N GLY A 141 26.31 11.57 16.39
CA GLY A 141 26.36 11.30 17.83
C GLY A 141 25.19 10.49 18.39
N VAL A 142 24.13 10.27 17.61
CA VAL A 142 22.94 9.56 18.10
C VAL A 142 23.16 8.05 18.01
N ILE A 143 23.23 7.41 19.18
CA ILE A 143 23.49 5.97 19.34
C ILE A 143 22.43 5.15 18.60
N LEU A 144 21.16 5.57 18.67
CA LEU A 144 20.03 4.93 18.01
C LEU A 144 20.21 4.85 16.48
N VAL A 145 20.54 5.98 15.85
CA VAL A 145 20.72 6.06 14.38
C VAL A 145 21.91 5.21 13.93
N THR A 146 22.99 5.20 14.71
CA THR A 146 24.17 4.40 14.41
C THR A 146 23.90 2.90 14.52
N ALA A 147 23.16 2.49 15.56
CA ALA A 147 22.74 1.11 15.73
C ALA A 147 21.75 0.68 14.64
N LEU A 148 20.78 1.51 14.30
CA LEU A 148 19.79 1.18 13.28
C LEU A 148 20.42 1.06 11.88
N ASN A 149 21.36 1.94 11.55
CA ASN A 149 22.13 1.84 10.31
C ASN A 149 22.99 0.56 10.24
N ARG A 150 23.36 -0.07 11.37
CA ARG A 150 24.02 -1.40 11.37
C ARG A 150 23.07 -2.50 10.92
N HIS A 151 21.78 -2.37 11.22
CA HIS A 151 20.72 -3.31 10.87
C HIS A 151 19.99 -2.96 9.56
N ARG A 152 20.52 -2.03 8.75
CA ARG A 152 19.94 -1.62 7.46
C ARG A 152 19.62 -2.77 6.50
N ARG A 153 20.41 -3.87 6.55
CA ARG A 153 20.17 -5.06 5.72
C ARG A 153 18.90 -5.79 6.13
N LEU A 154 18.62 -5.84 7.43
CA LEU A 154 17.40 -6.48 7.95
C LEU A 154 16.16 -5.67 7.56
N VAL A 155 16.20 -4.34 7.75
CA VAL A 155 15.10 -3.45 7.36
C VAL A 155 14.82 -3.52 5.86
N GLY A 156 15.87 -3.56 5.02
CA GLY A 156 15.72 -3.75 3.58
C GLY A 156 15.16 -5.13 3.21
N LEU A 157 15.48 -6.18 3.96
CA LEU A 157 14.92 -7.51 3.75
C LEU A 157 13.45 -7.58 4.19
N SER A 158 13.06 -6.86 5.25
CA SER A 158 11.66 -6.72 5.64
C SER A 158 10.84 -6.00 4.58
N CYS A 159 11.37 -4.93 3.97
CA CYS A 159 10.75 -4.29 2.81
C CYS A 159 10.49 -5.29 1.68
N PHE A 160 11.49 -6.13 1.34
CA PHE A 160 11.31 -7.18 0.34
C PHE A 160 10.28 -8.23 0.75
N PHE A 161 10.24 -8.63 2.03
CA PHE A 161 9.26 -9.57 2.55
C PHE A 161 7.82 -9.04 2.41
N TYR A 162 7.55 -7.80 2.82
CA TYR A 162 6.23 -7.19 2.63
C TYR A 162 5.90 -6.98 1.16
N ALA A 163 6.89 -6.66 0.31
CA ALA A 163 6.69 -6.59 -1.13
C ALA A 163 6.31 -7.95 -1.73
N CYS A 164 6.88 -9.07 -1.25
CA CYS A 164 6.45 -10.41 -1.65
C CYS A 164 5.02 -10.69 -1.20
N LEU A 165 4.63 -10.28 0.01
CA LEU A 165 3.28 -10.49 0.50
C LEU A 165 2.26 -9.70 -0.32
N HIS A 166 2.52 -8.41 -0.57
CA HIS A 166 1.72 -7.56 -1.44
C HIS A 166 1.61 -8.13 -2.86
N PHE A 167 2.74 -8.59 -3.43
CA PHE A 167 2.75 -9.24 -4.73
C PHE A 167 1.90 -10.53 -4.71
N SER A 168 2.08 -11.40 -3.71
CA SER A 168 1.31 -12.64 -3.61
C SER A 168 -0.19 -12.40 -3.48
N LEU A 169 -0.62 -11.39 -2.73
CA LEU A 169 -2.03 -11.02 -2.60
C LEU A 169 -2.63 -10.57 -3.94
N TYR A 170 -1.88 -9.79 -4.73
CA TYR A 170 -2.31 -9.39 -6.07
C TYR A 170 -2.51 -10.58 -7.03
N PHE A 171 -1.83 -11.71 -6.83
CA PHE A 171 -2.00 -12.92 -7.66
C PHE A 171 -3.03 -13.93 -7.14
N VAL A 172 -3.72 -13.64 -6.03
CA VAL A 172 -4.74 -14.56 -5.48
C VAL A 172 -5.84 -14.85 -6.50
N ASP A 173 -6.25 -13.84 -7.27
CA ASP A 173 -7.26 -13.95 -8.33
C ASP A 173 -6.73 -14.56 -9.65
N GLY A 174 -5.47 -14.99 -9.66
CA GLY A 174 -4.80 -15.67 -10.77
C GLY A 174 -4.07 -14.72 -11.75
N LEU A 175 -3.36 -15.31 -12.72
CA LEU A 175 -2.59 -14.57 -13.74
C LEU A 175 -3.46 -13.74 -14.70
N GLN A 176 -4.76 -14.02 -14.74
CA GLN A 176 -5.72 -13.38 -15.63
C GLN A 176 -5.92 -11.89 -15.31
N THR A 177 -5.92 -11.51 -14.03
CA THR A 177 -6.03 -10.10 -13.59
C THR A 177 -4.87 -9.28 -14.14
N LEU A 178 -3.65 -9.80 -14.02
CA LEU A 178 -2.45 -9.14 -14.54
C LEU A 178 -2.49 -8.94 -16.07
N LEU A 179 -3.05 -9.89 -16.82
CA LEU A 179 -3.18 -9.76 -18.27
C LEU A 179 -4.23 -8.71 -18.67
N LEU A 180 -5.36 -8.67 -17.96
CA LEU A 180 -6.41 -7.68 -18.17
C LEU A 180 -5.94 -6.26 -17.85
N GLU A 181 -5.12 -6.13 -16.81
CA GLU A 181 -4.65 -4.84 -16.32
C GLU A 181 -3.25 -4.45 -16.84
N TRP A 182 -2.69 -5.20 -17.78
CA TRP A 182 -1.32 -4.99 -18.27
C TRP A 182 -1.08 -3.58 -18.84
N SER A 183 -2.12 -2.95 -19.38
CA SER A 183 -2.08 -1.57 -19.90
C SER A 183 -1.93 -0.50 -18.81
N LYS A 184 -2.18 -0.84 -17.53
CA LYS A 184 -2.11 0.10 -16.42
C LYS A 184 -0.64 0.31 -16.01
N LEU A 185 -0.11 1.49 -16.33
CA LEU A 185 1.30 1.84 -16.07
C LEU A 185 1.71 1.73 -14.60
N TYR A 186 0.81 1.96 -13.65
CA TYR A 186 1.11 1.83 -12.22
C TYR A 186 1.42 0.37 -11.84
N ILE A 187 0.77 -0.62 -12.46
CA ILE A 187 1.04 -2.05 -12.21
C ILE A 187 2.40 -2.44 -12.77
N MET A 188 2.72 -1.96 -13.97
CA MET A 188 4.04 -2.14 -14.56
C MET A 188 5.15 -1.51 -13.70
N ALA A 189 4.89 -0.33 -13.13
CA ALA A 189 5.81 0.30 -12.18
C ALA A 189 6.04 -0.59 -10.94
N GLY A 190 4.97 -1.19 -10.39
CA GLY A 190 5.05 -2.17 -9.30
C GLY A 190 5.91 -3.39 -9.66
N LEU A 191 5.70 -3.99 -10.83
CA LEU A 191 6.48 -5.14 -11.34
C LEU A 191 7.97 -4.81 -11.51
N VAL A 192 8.27 -3.64 -12.06
CA VAL A 192 9.66 -3.17 -12.21
C VAL A 192 10.29 -2.94 -10.84
N ALA A 193 9.57 -2.31 -9.91
CA ALA A 193 10.04 -2.11 -8.55
C ALA A 193 10.32 -3.44 -7.83
N PHE A 194 9.40 -4.40 -7.92
CA PHE A 194 9.55 -5.74 -7.37
C PHE A 194 10.78 -6.45 -7.94
N SER A 195 10.98 -6.38 -9.26
CA SER A 195 12.13 -6.99 -9.94
C SER A 195 13.48 -6.41 -9.47
N ILE A 196 13.54 -5.09 -9.25
CA ILE A 196 14.73 -4.42 -8.70
C ILE A 196 14.95 -4.85 -7.24
N LEU A 197 13.90 -4.88 -6.42
CA LEU A 197 13.97 -5.33 -5.01
C LEU A 197 14.42 -6.80 -4.92
N LEU A 198 13.89 -7.68 -5.77
CA LEU A 198 14.28 -9.08 -5.86
C LEU A 198 15.78 -9.22 -6.18
N THR A 199 16.26 -8.48 -7.19
CA THR A 199 17.67 -8.48 -7.55
C THR A 199 18.55 -8.01 -6.39
N MET A 200 18.12 -7.00 -5.64
CA MET A 200 18.83 -6.53 -4.45
C MET A 200 18.79 -7.54 -3.30
N ALA A 201 17.67 -8.22 -3.08
CA ALA A 201 17.49 -9.22 -2.03
C ALA A 201 18.38 -10.44 -2.27
N VAL A 202 18.38 -10.99 -3.49
CA VAL A 202 19.24 -12.11 -3.91
C VAL A 202 20.72 -11.76 -3.77
N THR A 203 21.08 -10.50 -4.07
CA THR A 203 22.46 -10.01 -3.94
C THR A 203 22.82 -9.46 -2.56
N SER A 204 21.94 -9.63 -1.56
CA SER A 204 22.18 -9.20 -0.18
C SER A 204 23.06 -10.17 0.61
N ASN A 205 23.27 -11.40 0.10
CA ASN A 205 24.09 -12.43 0.74
C ASN A 205 25.60 -12.09 0.70
N ASP A 206 26.31 -12.34 1.81
CA ASP A 206 27.75 -12.07 1.92
C ASP A 206 28.59 -12.90 0.92
N ALA A 207 28.10 -14.07 0.51
CA ALA A 207 28.69 -14.86 -0.57
C ALA A 207 28.70 -14.11 -1.91
N MET A 208 27.61 -13.41 -2.24
CA MET A 208 27.51 -12.63 -3.48
C MET A 208 28.34 -11.36 -3.43
N VAL A 209 28.47 -10.73 -2.26
CA VAL A 209 29.39 -9.58 -2.07
C VAL A 209 30.84 -10.00 -2.33
N ARG A 210 31.25 -11.17 -1.83
CA ARG A 210 32.60 -11.72 -2.06
C ARG A 210 32.81 -12.11 -3.53
N LYS A 211 31.81 -12.71 -4.18
CA LYS A 211 31.88 -13.16 -5.58
C LYS A 211 31.94 -12.03 -6.62
N MET A 212 31.12 -10.99 -6.47
CA MET A 212 31.07 -9.88 -7.45
C MET A 212 32.08 -8.76 -7.20
N GLY A 213 32.64 -8.70 -5.99
CA GLY A 213 33.50 -7.62 -5.55
C GLY A 213 32.72 -6.35 -5.15
N GLY A 214 33.17 -5.70 -4.08
CA GLY A 214 32.45 -4.59 -3.44
C GLY A 214 32.17 -3.38 -4.34
N ARG A 215 32.90 -3.19 -5.45
CA ARG A 215 32.64 -2.10 -6.41
C ARG A 215 31.39 -2.36 -7.26
N ARG A 216 31.23 -3.56 -7.82
CA ARG A 216 30.06 -3.92 -8.64
C ARG A 216 28.81 -4.04 -7.78
N TRP A 217 28.94 -4.63 -6.59
CA TRP A 217 27.85 -4.70 -5.61
C TRP A 217 27.30 -3.30 -5.24
N LYS A 218 28.18 -2.32 -5.00
CA LYS A 218 27.78 -0.92 -4.74
C LYS A 218 27.10 -0.25 -5.94
N LYS A 219 27.45 -0.61 -7.18
CA LYS A 219 26.76 -0.11 -8.37
C LYS A 219 25.35 -0.69 -8.46
N LEU A 220 25.21 -2.00 -8.25
CA LEU A 220 23.91 -2.67 -8.27
C LEU A 220 22.97 -2.13 -7.18
N HIS A 221 23.46 -1.99 -5.95
CA HIS A 221 22.67 -1.41 -4.86
C HIS A 221 22.40 0.09 -5.02
N ARG A 222 22.94 0.76 -6.06
CA ARG A 222 22.54 2.13 -6.42
C ARG A 222 21.19 2.16 -7.12
N LEU A 223 20.72 1.03 -7.66
CA LEU A 223 19.39 0.93 -8.26
C LEU A 223 18.27 1.24 -7.26
N VAL A 224 18.54 1.16 -5.95
CA VAL A 224 17.60 1.59 -4.90
C VAL A 224 17.13 3.04 -5.07
N TYR A 225 17.93 3.91 -5.69
CA TYR A 225 17.52 5.30 -5.95
C TYR A 225 16.53 5.40 -7.13
N LEU A 226 16.51 4.43 -8.04
CA LEU A 226 15.49 4.35 -9.10
C LEU A 226 14.14 3.93 -8.53
N LEU A 227 14.12 3.17 -7.43
CA LEU A 227 12.87 2.79 -6.77
C LEU A 227 12.10 3.99 -6.20
N ILE A 228 12.77 5.11 -5.89
CA ILE A 228 12.11 6.29 -5.31
C ILE A 228 11.00 6.82 -6.24
N PRO A 229 11.29 7.25 -7.49
CA PRO A 229 10.24 7.72 -8.38
C PRO A 229 9.27 6.61 -8.82
N ILE A 230 9.73 5.37 -8.93
CA ILE A 230 8.87 4.24 -9.36
C ILE A 230 7.80 3.94 -8.29
N LEU A 231 8.19 3.84 -7.02
CA LEU A 231 7.25 3.58 -5.92
C LEU A 231 6.36 4.79 -5.63
N PHE A 232 6.89 6.01 -5.78
CA PHE A 232 6.09 7.23 -5.69
C PHE A 232 4.97 7.24 -6.74
N TYR A 233 5.30 6.92 -7.99
CA TYR A 233 4.31 6.80 -9.06
C TYR A 233 3.33 5.65 -8.81
N HIS A 234 3.84 4.48 -8.41
CA HIS A 234 3.01 3.31 -8.13
C HIS A 234 1.95 3.57 -7.06
N LYS A 235 2.32 4.13 -5.89
CA LYS A 235 1.34 4.47 -4.82
C LYS A 235 0.44 5.64 -5.21
N GLY A 236 0.99 6.66 -5.87
CA GLY A 236 0.21 7.86 -6.23
C GLY A 236 -0.86 7.63 -7.30
N TRP A 237 -0.74 6.57 -8.11
CA TRP A 237 -1.69 6.23 -9.19
C TRP A 237 -2.38 4.87 -8.99
N ALA A 238 -2.26 4.26 -7.82
CA ALA A 238 -2.92 2.99 -7.53
C ALA A 238 -4.42 3.19 -7.35
N GLY A 239 -5.23 2.82 -8.36
CA GLY A 239 -6.69 2.64 -8.32
C GLY A 239 -7.56 3.89 -8.07
N LYS A 240 -7.22 4.66 -7.03
CA LYS A 240 -7.88 5.86 -6.53
C LYS A 240 -7.12 7.08 -7.07
N SER A 241 -7.26 7.35 -8.37
CA SER A 241 -6.50 8.40 -9.08
C SER A 241 -6.93 9.85 -8.76
N GLY A 242 -7.29 10.12 -7.52
CA GLY A 242 -7.67 11.44 -7.03
C GLY A 242 -6.46 12.28 -6.58
N PRO A 243 -6.62 13.62 -6.53
CA PRO A 243 -5.57 14.52 -6.05
C PRO A 243 -5.20 14.29 -4.57
N ASP A 244 -6.14 13.80 -3.77
CA ASP A 244 -5.99 13.36 -2.38
C ASP A 244 -4.95 12.24 -2.22
N GLN A 245 -4.99 11.20 -3.07
CA GLN A 245 -4.04 10.09 -3.02
C GLN A 245 -2.60 10.52 -3.31
N VAL A 246 -2.44 11.47 -4.25
CA VAL A 246 -1.13 12.03 -4.59
C VAL A 246 -0.59 12.87 -3.43
N ILE A 247 -1.45 13.66 -2.77
CA ILE A 247 -1.07 14.43 -1.58
C ILE A 247 -0.66 13.49 -0.44
N GLU A 248 -1.42 12.43 -0.18
CA GLU A 248 -1.08 11.43 0.83
C GLU A 248 0.29 10.81 0.53
N THR A 249 0.50 10.36 -0.71
CA THR A 249 1.79 9.81 -1.16
C THR A 249 2.93 10.82 -0.98
N LEU A 250 2.69 12.10 -1.25
CA LEU A 250 3.68 13.15 -1.02
C LEU A 250 4.01 13.33 0.46
N ILE A 251 3.02 13.24 1.34
CA ILE A 251 3.23 13.30 2.80
C ILE A 251 4.12 12.15 3.26
N TRP A 252 3.85 10.92 2.82
CA TRP A 252 4.66 9.73 3.12
C TRP A 252 6.12 9.91 2.65
N PHE A 253 6.33 10.38 1.44
CA PHE A 253 7.68 10.58 0.87
C PHE A 253 8.36 11.89 1.32
N SER A 254 7.63 12.81 1.96
CA SER A 254 8.15 14.12 2.37
C SER A 254 9.40 14.04 3.26
N PRO A 255 9.50 13.16 4.27
CA PRO A 255 10.68 13.11 5.13
C PRO A 255 11.90 12.64 4.33
N LEU A 256 11.70 11.69 3.42
CA LEU A 256 12.74 11.18 2.53
C LEU A 256 13.28 12.27 1.61
N PHE A 257 12.39 13.04 0.96
CA PHE A 257 12.79 14.11 0.06
C PHE A 257 13.55 15.21 0.80
N VAL A 258 13.07 15.64 1.97
CA VAL A 258 13.74 16.65 2.82
C VAL A 258 15.14 16.17 3.22
N LEU A 259 15.27 14.95 3.75
CA LEU A 259 16.56 14.38 4.15
C LEU A 259 17.54 14.26 2.99
N GLN A 260 17.05 13.86 1.82
CA GLN A 260 17.88 13.70 0.63
C GLN A 260 18.29 15.05 0.04
N ALA A 261 17.42 16.07 0.07
CA ALA A 261 17.73 17.45 -0.30
C ALA A 261 18.79 18.07 0.61
N VAL A 262 18.64 17.95 1.93
CA VAL A 262 19.63 18.43 2.92
C VAL A 262 20.99 17.77 2.67
N ARG A 263 21.02 16.46 2.42
CA ARG A 263 22.25 15.73 2.10
C ARG A 263 22.93 16.28 0.85
N ILE A 264 22.19 16.56 -0.22
CA ILE A 264 22.72 17.11 -1.46
C ILE A 264 23.23 18.54 -1.22
N LEU A 265 22.47 19.36 -0.50
CA LEU A 265 22.83 20.73 -0.16
C LEU A 265 24.15 20.80 0.63
N LEU A 266 24.30 19.98 1.68
CA LEU A 266 25.54 19.91 2.47
C LEU A 266 26.73 19.42 1.63
N TYR A 267 26.50 18.49 0.70
CA TYR A 267 27.53 18.06 -0.24
C TYR A 267 27.99 19.21 -1.15
N LEU A 268 27.06 20.01 -1.67
CA LEU A 268 27.36 21.16 -2.53
C LEU A 268 28.08 22.27 -1.76
N ILE A 269 27.64 22.61 -0.54
CA ILE A 269 28.29 23.61 0.33
C ILE A 269 29.72 23.20 0.65
N ARG A 270 29.95 21.94 1.02
CA ARG A 270 31.30 21.44 1.37
C ARG A 270 32.24 21.40 0.16
N LYS A 271 31.72 21.12 -1.05
CA LYS A 271 32.48 21.17 -2.31
C LYS A 271 32.89 22.61 -2.67
N ARG A 272 32.01 23.60 -2.43
CA ARG A 272 32.31 25.03 -2.64
C ARG A 272 33.42 25.54 -1.71
N GLY A 273 33.41 25.14 -0.43
CA GLY A 273 34.47 25.53 0.53
C GLY A 273 35.87 25.00 0.20
N ILE A 274 35.99 23.78 -0.33
CA ILE A 274 37.29 23.20 -0.75
C ILE A 274 37.81 23.89 -2.02
N ARG A 275 36.92 24.28 -2.94
CA ARG A 275 37.31 25.01 -4.16
C ARG A 275 37.80 26.41 -3.84
N SER A 276 37.22 27.10 -2.86
CA SER A 276 37.67 28.43 -2.44
C SER A 276 39.08 28.41 -1.83
N ARG A 277 39.40 27.45 -0.94
CA ARG A 277 40.75 27.37 -0.35
C ARG A 277 41.86 27.12 -1.38
N ARG A 278 41.56 26.35 -2.43
CA ARG A 278 42.54 26.01 -3.48
C ARG A 278 42.84 27.16 -4.44
N VAL A 279 42.01 28.21 -4.47
CA VAL A 279 42.22 29.41 -5.30
C VAL A 279 43.07 30.46 -4.60
N PHE A 280 43.15 30.42 -3.26
CA PHE A 280 44.00 31.32 -2.47
C PHE A 280 45.41 30.77 -2.16
N GLU A 281 45.72 29.54 -2.59
CA GLU A 281 47.03 28.88 -2.43
C GLU A 281 47.85 28.77 -3.74
N VAL A 282 47.46 29.49 -4.79
CA VAL A 282 48.18 29.60 -6.08
C VAL A 282 48.64 31.03 -6.28
#